data_AF-A0A553JM91-F1
#
_entry.id   AF-A0A553JM91-F1
#
_cell.length_a   1.000
_cell.length_b   1.000
_cell.length_c   1.000
_cell.angle_alpha   90.00
_cell.angle_beta   90.00
_cell.angle_gamma   90.00
#
_symmetry.space_group_name_H-M   'P 1'
#
loop_
_entity.id
_entity.type
_entity.pdbx_description
1 polymer ?
#
loop_
_entity_poly.entity_id
_entity_poly.type
_entity_poly.pdbx_seq_one_letter_code
_entity_poly.pdbx_strand_id
1 'polypeptide(L)' 'MEIPAEELIKMKWFSVRSLRDKLIVGTDYTQVRDSPLNEEKIQEFSTYRQALRDLPASTDNPDEIVWPVKPE' A
#
# COMPACT_ATOMS: atom_id res chain seq x y z
N MET A 1 -6.22 -30.50 5.61
CA MET A 1 -5.18 -30.45 4.56
C MET A 1 -4.25 -29.33 4.99
N GLU A 2 -2.99 -29.66 5.27
CA GLU A 2 -1.99 -28.67 5.68
C GLU A 2 -1.48 -27.94 4.44
N ILE A 3 -1.45 -26.60 4.49
CA ILE A 3 -0.92 -25.79 3.38
C ILE A 3 0.61 -25.80 3.52
N PRO A 4 1.36 -26.16 2.46
CA PRO A 4 2.83 -26.10 2.50
C PRO A 4 3.31 -24.67 2.81
N ALA A 5 4.41 -24.55 3.56
CA ALA A 5 4.97 -23.26 3.97
C ALA A 5 5.27 -22.32 2.79
N GLU A 6 5.77 -22.86 1.68
CA GLU A 6 6.03 -22.09 0.46
C GLU A 6 4.74 -21.48 -0.12
N GLU A 7 3.65 -22.26 -0.13
CA GLU A 7 2.36 -21.80 -0.62
C GLU A 7 1.75 -20.75 0.31
N LEU A 8 1.92 -20.92 1.62
CA LEU A 8 1.54 -19.92 2.61
C LEU A 8 2.26 -18.59 2.36
N ILE A 9 3.57 -18.62 2.09
CA ILE A 9 4.36 -17.41 1.78
C ILE A 9 3.83 -16.74 0.50
N LYS A 10 3.54 -17.51 -0.56
CA LYS A 10 2.94 -16.98 -1.79
C LYS A 10 1.59 -16.31 -1.55
N MET A 11 0.72 -16.93 -0.74
CA MET A 11 -0.58 -16.37 -0.36
C MET A 11 -0.41 -15.07 0.43
N LYS A 12 0.51 -14.99 1.39
CA LYS A 12 0.80 -13.76 2.14
C LYS A 12 1.26 -12.64 1.22
N TRP A 13 2.16 -12.93 0.29
CA TRP A 13 2.61 -11.95 -0.70
C TRP A 13 1.48 -11.46 -1.62
N PHE A 14 0.57 -12.35 -1.99
CA PHE A 14 -0.63 -11.98 -2.73
C PHE A 14 -1.52 -11.03 -1.91
N SER A 15 -1.72 -11.31 -0.61
CA SER A 15 -2.47 -10.44 0.30
C SER A 15 -1.82 -9.06 0.45
N VAL A 16 -0.49 -8.99 0.60
CA VAL A 16 0.26 -7.72 0.67
C VAL A 16 0.02 -6.87 -0.58
N ARG A 17 0.22 -7.43 -1.78
CA ARG A 17 -0.03 -6.69 -3.03
C ARG A 17 -1.48 -6.23 -3.15
N SER A 18 -2.43 -7.11 -2.80
CA SER A 18 -3.86 -6.78 -2.82
C SER A 18 -4.21 -5.64 -1.87
N LEU A 19 -3.63 -5.61 -0.67
CA LEU A 19 -3.84 -4.53 0.30
C LEU A 19 -3.23 -3.22 -0.20
N ARG A 20 -2.01 -3.25 -0.72
CA ARG A 20 -1.35 -2.09 -1.34
C ARG A 20 -2.24 -1.48 -2.42
N ASP A 21 -2.73 -2.29 -3.35
CA ASP A 21 -3.54 -1.82 -4.46
C ASP A 21 -4.86 -1.20 -3.96
N LYS A 22 -5.50 -1.81 -2.94
CA LYS A 22 -6.68 -1.24 -2.28
C LYS A 22 -6.41 0.12 -1.63
N LEU A 23 -5.28 0.28 -0.94
CA LEU A 23 -4.91 1.54 -0.28
C LEU A 23 -4.60 2.65 -1.30
N ILE A 24 -3.96 2.31 -2.42
CA ILE A 24 -3.70 3.24 -3.53
C ILE A 24 -5.03 3.69 -4.17
N VAL A 25 -5.90 2.74 -4.53
CA VAL A 25 -7.22 3.03 -5.13
C VAL A 25 -8.09 3.86 -4.18
N GLY A 26 -8.09 3.52 -2.89
CA GLY A 26 -8.85 4.27 -1.87
C GLY A 26 -8.39 5.71 -1.66
N THR A 27 -7.27 6.12 -2.26
CA THR A 27 -6.74 7.49 -2.24
C THR A 27 -6.62 8.10 -3.64
N ASP A 28 -7.26 7.53 -4.67
CA ASP A 28 -7.27 8.09 -6.03
C ASP A 28 -7.89 9.48 -6.13
N TYR A 29 -8.98 9.72 -5.40
CA TYR A 29 -9.63 11.04 -5.37
C TYR A 29 -8.71 12.16 -4.85
N THR A 30 -7.64 11.84 -4.12
CA THR A 30 -6.71 12.84 -3.59
C THR A 30 -5.75 13.36 -4.66
N GLN A 31 -5.57 12.63 -5.77
CA GLN A 31 -4.56 12.90 -6.80
C GLN A 31 -5.16 13.47 -8.10
N VAL A 32 -6.49 13.55 -8.19
CA VAL A 32 -7.16 14.17 -9.34
C VAL A 32 -7.07 15.69 -9.26
N ARG A 33 -7.05 16.37 -10.42
CA ARG A 33 -6.96 17.84 -10.50
C ARG A 33 -8.15 18.56 -9.83
N ASP A 34 -9.30 17.90 -9.78
CA ASP A 34 -10.54 18.42 -9.16
C ASP A 34 -10.68 18.00 -7.69
N SER A 35 -9.59 17.57 -7.06
CA SER A 35 -9.59 17.22 -5.64
C SER A 35 -9.94 18.44 -4.80
N PRO A 36 -10.83 18.31 -3.78
CA PRO A 36 -11.16 19.41 -2.88
C PRO A 36 -10.05 19.73 -1.88
N LEU A 37 -8.95 18.96 -1.89
CA LEU A 37 -7.82 19.12 -0.97
C LEU A 37 -6.95 20.30 -1.36
N ASN A 38 -6.29 20.90 -0.36
CA ASN A 38 -5.25 21.88 -0.60
C ASN A 38 -3.95 21.19 -1.09
N GLU A 39 -3.00 22.00 -1.58
CA GLU A 39 -1.73 21.51 -2.14
C GLU A 39 -0.91 20.69 -1.13
N GLU A 40 -0.91 21.11 0.14
CA GLU A 40 -0.21 20.41 1.22
C GLU A 40 -0.75 18.99 1.40
N LYS A 41 -2.07 18.82 1.46
CA LYS A 41 -2.71 17.51 1.59
C LYS A 41 -2.52 16.65 0.35
N ILE A 42 -2.58 17.23 -0.86
CA ILE A 42 -2.25 16.49 -2.09
C ILE A 42 -0.82 15.94 -2.02
N GLN A 43 0.13 16.73 -1.52
CA GLN A 43 1.53 16.33 -1.36
C GLN A 43 1.71 15.26 -0.28
N GLU A 44 1.03 15.34 0.86
CA GLU A 44 1.02 14.30 1.89
C GLU A 44 0.53 12.96 1.32
N PHE A 45 -0.59 12.97 0.59
CA PHE A 45 -1.12 11.78 -0.06
C PHE A 45 -0.21 11.25 -1.18
N SER A 46 0.47 12.14 -1.90
CA SER A 46 1.47 11.75 -2.91
C SER A 46 2.63 10.98 -2.28
N THR A 47 3.19 11.50 -1.18
CA THR A 47 4.24 10.84 -0.39
C THR A 47 3.77 9.48 0.16
N TYR A 48 2.57 9.44 0.75
CA TYR A 48 1.95 8.21 1.24
C TYR A 48 1.81 7.15 0.13
N ARG A 49 1.33 7.56 -1.04
CA ARG A 49 1.15 6.65 -2.19
C ARG A 49 2.48 6.19 -2.77
N GLN A 50 3.52 7.02 -2.73
CA GLN A 50 4.85 6.59 -3.12
C GLN A 50 5.37 5.50 -2.17
N ALA A 51 5.27 5.72 -0.86
CA ALA A 51 5.67 4.73 0.14
C ALA A 51 4.91 3.40 -0.02
N LEU A 52 3.62 3.43 -0.41
CA LEU A 52 2.87 2.22 -0.76
C LEU A 52 3.42 1.52 -2.01
N ARG A 53 3.78 2.25 -3.07
CA ARG A 53 4.32 1.67 -4.31
C ARG A 53 5.70 1.06 -4.13
N ASP A 54 6.46 1.57 -3.17
CA ASP A 54 7.77 1.03 -2.80
C ASP A 54 7.64 -0.35 -2.11
N LEU A 55 6.44 -0.72 -1.63
CA LEU A 55 6.14 -2.08 -1.14
C LEU A 55 5.86 -3.05 -2.32
N PRO A 56 6.38 -4.29 -2.27
CA PRO A 56 7.01 -4.94 -1.11
C PRO A 56 8.55 -4.84 -1.04
N ALA A 57 9.21 -4.00 -1.84
CA ALA A 57 10.67 -4.00 -1.95
C ALA A 57 11.43 -3.60 -0.65
N SER A 58 10.71 -3.26 0.42
CA SER A 58 11.26 -2.92 1.73
C SER A 58 11.65 -4.12 2.60
N THR A 59 11.17 -5.34 2.31
CA THR A 59 11.45 -6.55 3.11
C THR A 59 11.25 -7.83 2.31
N ASP A 60 11.98 -8.89 2.68
CA ASP A 60 11.84 -10.24 2.12
C ASP A 60 10.84 -11.11 2.92
N ASN A 61 10.31 -10.60 4.04
CA ASN A 61 9.32 -11.27 4.86
C ASN A 61 7.95 -10.55 4.79
N PRO A 62 6.89 -11.19 4.27
CA PRO A 62 5.57 -10.55 4.16
C PRO A 62 4.92 -10.23 5.52
N ASP A 63 5.34 -10.88 6.61
CA ASP A 63 4.84 -10.60 7.96
C ASP A 63 5.50 -9.35 8.60
N GLU A 64 6.59 -8.87 8.02
CA GLU A 64 7.37 -7.72 8.50
C GLU A 64 7.11 -6.44 7.68
N ILE A 65 6.13 -6.45 6.78
CA ILE A 65 5.76 -5.26 6.01
C ILE A 65 5.28 -4.16 6.97
N VAL A 66 5.99 -3.04 6.95
CA VAL A 66 5.59 -1.81 7.65
C VAL A 66 4.79 -0.96 6.67
N TRP A 67 3.51 -0.74 7.00
CA TRP A 67 2.61 0.08 6.19
C TRP A 67 2.77 1.56 6.53
N PRO A 68 2.82 2.47 5.54
CA PRO A 68 2.83 3.90 5.83
C PRO A 68 1.51 4.31 6.50
N VAL A 69 1.59 5.32 7.37
CA VAL A 69 0.41 5.88 8.03
C VAL A 69 -0.34 6.76 7.04
N LYS A 70 -1.64 6.53 6.88
CA LYS A 70 -2.48 7.34 5.99
C LYS A 70 -2.61 8.77 6.55
N PRO A 71 -2.42 9.81 5.73
CA PRO A 71 -2.71 11.19 6.12
C PRO A 71 -4.20 11.41 6.46
N GLU A 72 -4.47 12.36 7.35
CA GLU A 72 -5.83 12.84 7.70
C GLU A 72 -6.37 13.85 6.69
#